data_AF-A0AA39CMC8-F1
#
_entry.id   AF-A0AA39CMC8-F1
#
_cell.length_a   1.000
_cell.length_b   1.000
_cell.length_c   1.000
_cell.angle_alpha   90.00
_cell.angle_beta   90.00
_cell.angle_gamma   90.00
#
_symmetry.space_group_name_H-M   'P 1'
#
loop_
_entity.id
_entity.type
_entity.pdbx_description
1 polymer ?
#
loop_
_entity_poly.entity_id
_entity_poly.type
_entity_poly.pdbx_seq_one_letter_code
_entity_poly.pdbx_strand_id
1 'polypeptide(L)'
;MPGLSVIDGTPRDCATPGCGSEADTSVIRKNGSPLGKTAGGGQVDAASAIATFMGTGAASRIKRHLLGPRAGPKARALKDLFGGGKGGGSAGTTEAVGVKTPKGTVEDGVAAAAGSGATSGLPTVGADGVISMTMHQVNQDGAGPMTAAIDPTSGGTDEAAFQSAQMIADVPGTIAGLSGTTTTDFPIKVQMPAGMTCSGTVAGVSGVCIVRVKNSTPAGPFGGSAAFTQEVVGAAGNATAAA
;
A
#
# COMPACT_ATOMS: atom_id res chain seq x y z
N MET A 1 -1.92 -1.99 8.18
CA MET A 1 -2.39 -0.64 7.83
C MET A 1 -2.90 -0.68 6.39
N PRO A 2 -4.04 -0.04 6.07
CA PRO A 2 -4.49 0.17 4.69
C PRO A 2 -3.52 1.04 3.89
N GLY A 3 -3.62 1.01 2.55
CA GLY A 3 -2.87 1.93 1.69
C GLY A 3 -3.23 3.39 1.97
N LEU A 4 -2.31 4.32 1.69
CA LEU A 4 -2.44 5.73 2.06
C LEU A 4 -3.54 6.47 1.30
N SER A 5 -3.92 5.95 0.12
CA SER A 5 -4.97 6.51 -0.72
C SER A 5 -6.34 5.89 -0.47
N VAL A 6 -6.43 4.78 0.28
CA VAL A 6 -7.64 3.96 0.46
C VAL A 6 -8.74 4.78 1.14
N ILE A 7 -9.97 4.68 0.62
CA ILE A 7 -11.13 5.42 1.14
C ILE A 7 -12.27 4.44 1.43
N ASP A 8 -12.72 4.42 2.68
CA ASP A 8 -13.90 3.64 3.07
C ASP A 8 -15.14 4.05 2.26
N GLY A 9 -16.00 3.09 1.95
CA GLY A 9 -17.18 3.27 1.11
C GLY A 9 -16.91 3.11 -0.37
N THR A 10 -15.65 2.99 -0.81
CA THR A 10 -15.30 2.74 -2.22
C THR A 10 -15.75 1.32 -2.62
N PRO A 11 -16.61 1.17 -3.64
CA PRO A 11 -17.02 -0.16 -4.12
C PRO A 11 -15.83 -0.92 -4.72
N ARG A 12 -15.70 -2.21 -4.39
CA ARG A 12 -14.63 -3.09 -4.91
C ARG A 12 -15.14 -4.13 -5.91
N ASP A 13 -16.45 -4.18 -6.14
CA ASP A 13 -17.09 -5.18 -7.00
C ASP A 13 -17.57 -4.60 -8.34
N CYS A 14 -17.16 -3.37 -8.66
CA CYS A 14 -17.63 -2.64 -9.82
C CYS A 14 -16.47 -2.15 -10.69
N ALA A 15 -16.53 -2.43 -11.99
CA ALA A 15 -15.44 -2.17 -12.95
C ALA A 15 -15.56 -0.84 -13.72
N THR A 16 -16.48 0.04 -13.33
CA THR A 16 -16.79 1.27 -14.10
C THR A 16 -16.61 2.51 -13.25
N PRO A 17 -16.02 3.61 -13.75
CA PRO A 17 -15.86 4.84 -12.98
C PRO A 17 -17.18 5.37 -12.38
N GLY A 18 -18.30 5.19 -13.08
CA GLY A 18 -19.61 5.75 -12.70
C GLY A 18 -20.21 5.21 -11.40
N CYS A 19 -19.72 4.09 -10.86
CA CYS A 19 -20.13 3.59 -9.55
C CYS A 19 -19.23 4.08 -8.40
N GLY A 20 -18.17 4.84 -8.70
CA GLY A 20 -17.24 5.37 -7.71
C GLY A 20 -16.16 4.38 -7.26
N SER A 21 -15.97 3.25 -7.92
CA SER A 21 -14.93 2.26 -7.57
C SER A 21 -13.49 2.74 -7.76
N GLU A 22 -13.31 3.87 -8.45
CA GLU A 22 -12.01 4.52 -8.66
C GLU A 22 -11.78 5.70 -7.69
N ALA A 23 -12.69 5.91 -6.73
CA ALA A 23 -12.64 7.06 -5.82
C ALA A 23 -11.31 7.17 -5.06
N ASP A 24 -10.66 6.05 -4.77
CA ASP A 24 -9.40 5.97 -4.03
C ASP A 24 -8.18 5.59 -4.89
N THR A 25 -8.34 5.57 -6.21
CA THR A 25 -7.23 5.37 -7.15
C THR A 25 -6.34 6.61 -7.17
N SER A 26 -5.05 6.45 -6.85
CA SER A 26 -4.09 7.55 -6.94
C SER A 26 -3.70 7.80 -8.39
N VAL A 27 -3.87 9.05 -8.84
CA VAL A 27 -3.32 9.55 -10.09
C VAL A 27 -2.02 10.32 -9.80
N ILE A 28 -0.88 9.74 -10.18
CA ILE A 28 0.47 10.19 -9.80
C ILE A 28 1.18 10.83 -10.99
N ARG A 29 0.97 12.14 -11.19
CA ARG A 29 1.55 12.90 -12.32
C ARG A 29 2.93 13.47 -11.96
N LYS A 30 3.81 13.62 -12.97
CA LYS A 30 5.20 14.11 -12.82
C LYS A 30 5.32 15.47 -12.10
N ASN A 31 4.34 16.37 -12.29
CA ASN A 31 4.32 17.70 -11.68
C ASN A 31 3.24 17.82 -10.59
N GLY A 32 2.82 16.69 -10.01
CA GLY A 32 1.84 16.62 -8.93
C GLY A 32 2.48 16.35 -7.58
N SER A 33 1.65 16.07 -6.58
CA SER A 33 2.11 15.51 -5.31
C SER A 33 2.77 14.14 -5.54
N PRO A 34 3.83 13.77 -4.80
CA PRO A 34 4.51 12.49 -5.02
C PRO A 34 3.58 11.28 -4.83
N LEU A 35 2.61 11.36 -3.92
CA LEU A 35 1.62 10.29 -3.68
C LEU A 35 0.38 10.38 -4.58
N GLY A 36 0.30 11.41 -5.42
CA GLY A 36 -0.81 11.65 -6.33
C GLY A 36 -2.05 12.24 -5.64
N LYS A 37 -3.15 12.23 -6.40
CA LYS A 37 -4.48 12.65 -5.96
C LYS A 37 -5.51 11.58 -6.31
N THR A 38 -6.52 11.43 -5.47
CA THR A 38 -7.69 10.56 -5.70
C THR A 38 -8.93 11.39 -6.02
N ALA A 39 -9.88 10.83 -6.75
CA ALA A 39 -11.11 11.52 -7.10
C ALA A 39 -12.03 11.75 -5.88
N GLY A 40 -12.01 10.84 -4.90
CA GLY A 40 -12.84 10.89 -3.70
C GLY A 40 -12.22 11.62 -2.51
N GLY A 41 -10.88 11.71 -2.45
CA GLY A 41 -10.15 12.23 -1.29
C GLY A 41 -9.23 13.41 -1.56
N GLY A 42 -9.01 13.79 -2.82
CA GLY A 42 -8.09 14.87 -3.17
C GLY A 42 -6.63 14.43 -3.04
N GLN A 43 -5.76 15.30 -2.52
CA GLN A 43 -4.34 14.96 -2.36
C GLN A 43 -4.14 13.86 -1.31
N VAL A 44 -3.39 12.81 -1.67
CA VAL A 44 -3.03 11.75 -0.73
C VAL A 44 -2.08 12.28 0.32
N ASP A 45 -2.45 12.15 1.59
CA ASP A 45 -1.72 12.65 2.76
C ASP A 45 -1.33 11.49 3.68
N ALA A 46 -0.03 11.14 3.64
CA ALA A 46 0.53 10.09 4.47
C ALA A 46 0.37 10.38 5.97
N ALA A 47 0.49 11.65 6.39
CA ALA A 47 0.39 12.01 7.80
C ALA A 47 -1.02 11.78 8.34
N SER A 48 -2.05 12.16 7.58
CA SER A 48 -3.45 11.91 7.97
C SER A 48 -3.78 10.42 8.04
N ALA A 49 -3.33 9.63 7.05
CA ALA A 49 -3.54 8.18 7.03
C ALA A 49 -2.83 7.48 8.20
N ILE A 50 -1.55 7.81 8.44
CA ILE A 50 -0.77 7.26 9.55
C ILE A 50 -1.39 7.68 10.88
N ALA A 51 -1.76 8.96 11.07
CA ALA A 51 -2.39 9.41 12.31
C ALA A 51 -3.70 8.65 12.62
N THR A 52 -4.51 8.39 11.59
CA THR A 52 -5.75 7.59 11.74
C THR A 52 -5.45 6.17 12.17
N PHE A 53 -4.48 5.52 11.52
CA PHE A 53 -4.07 4.15 11.87
C PHE A 53 -3.45 4.07 13.27
N MET A 54 -2.63 5.05 13.65
CA MET A 54 -1.99 5.14 14.97
C MET A 54 -2.96 5.59 16.08
N GLY A 55 -4.17 6.04 15.74
CA GLY A 55 -5.15 6.55 16.72
C GLY A 55 -4.80 7.93 17.29
N THR A 56 -3.85 8.63 16.67
CA THR A 56 -3.41 9.99 17.06
C THR A 56 -4.10 11.07 16.24
N GLY A 57 -4.78 10.71 15.15
CA GLY A 57 -5.59 11.62 14.35
C GLY A 57 -6.84 12.07 15.09
N ALA A 58 -7.25 13.32 14.90
CA ALA A 58 -8.58 13.76 15.29
C ALA A 58 -9.59 12.87 14.57
N ALA A 59 -10.38 12.10 15.32
CA ALA A 59 -11.40 11.23 14.75
C ALA A 59 -12.24 12.07 13.76
N SER A 60 -12.05 11.84 12.46
CA SER A 60 -12.94 12.39 11.44
C SER A 60 -14.30 11.79 11.75
N ARG A 61 -15.14 12.56 12.43
CA ARG A 61 -16.56 12.26 12.62
C ARG A 61 -17.22 12.41 11.26
N ILE A 62 -16.91 11.50 10.33
CA ILE A 62 -17.81 11.19 9.24
C ILE A 62 -19.11 10.78 9.92
N LYS A 63 -20.17 11.53 9.63
CA LYS A 63 -21.52 11.35 10.14
C LYS A 63 -21.85 9.86 10.09
N ARG A 64 -21.81 9.21 11.26
CA ARG A 64 -22.46 7.94 11.54
C ARG A 64 -23.96 8.19 11.54
N HIS A 65 -24.50 8.48 10.38
CA HIS A 65 -25.93 8.51 10.13
C HIS A 65 -26.13 7.68 8.87
N LEU A 66 -26.37 6.37 9.04
CA LEU A 66 -27.32 5.56 8.26
C LEU A 66 -27.13 4.04 8.33
N LEU A 67 -26.14 3.48 9.03
CA LEU A 67 -26.05 2.02 9.17
C LEU A 67 -25.94 1.59 10.64
N GLY A 68 -26.96 0.87 11.11
CA GLY A 68 -27.01 0.23 12.43
C GLY A 68 -25.99 -0.91 12.57
N PRO A 69 -25.85 -1.47 13.78
CA PRO A 69 -24.79 -2.42 14.09
C PRO A 69 -25.04 -3.74 13.35
N ARG A 70 -24.18 -4.07 12.37
CA ARG A 70 -24.11 -5.42 11.80
C ARG A 70 -22.93 -6.15 12.39
N ALA A 71 -23.23 -7.20 13.15
CA ALA A 71 -22.27 -8.20 13.57
C ALA A 71 -21.80 -8.98 12.34
N GLY A 72 -20.53 -8.79 11.95
CA GLY A 72 -19.84 -9.59 10.95
C GLY A 72 -19.10 -10.78 11.58
N PRO A 73 -19.04 -11.94 10.91
CA PRO A 73 -18.47 -13.16 11.47
C PRO A 73 -16.95 -13.11 11.59
N LYS A 74 -16.48 -13.85 12.61
CA LYS A 74 -15.11 -13.96 13.11
C LYS A 74 -14.08 -14.23 12.01
N ALA A 75 -12.94 -13.53 12.15
CA ALA A 75 -11.70 -13.71 11.42
C ALA A 75 -11.36 -15.20 11.20
N ARG A 76 -11.32 -15.62 9.93
CA ARG A 76 -10.80 -16.92 9.54
C ARG A 76 -9.38 -16.75 9.01
N ALA A 77 -8.44 -17.15 9.87
CA ALA A 77 -7.13 -17.73 9.60
C ALA A 77 -6.45 -17.37 8.27
N LEU A 78 -5.58 -16.37 8.32
CA LEU A 78 -4.57 -16.04 7.32
C LEU A 78 -3.33 -16.98 7.42
N LYS A 79 -3.55 -18.27 7.68
CA LYS A 79 -2.47 -19.21 8.10
C LYS A 79 -1.98 -20.20 7.05
N ASP A 80 -2.59 -20.23 5.86
CA ASP A 80 -2.23 -21.18 4.79
C ASP A 80 -1.55 -20.55 3.56
N LEU A 81 -1.07 -19.29 3.64
CA LEU A 81 -0.42 -18.59 2.53
C LEU A 81 1.12 -18.66 2.53
N PHE A 82 1.71 -19.63 3.23
CA PHE A 82 3.16 -19.88 3.22
C PHE A 82 3.46 -21.32 2.81
N GLY A 83 3.13 -21.66 1.57
CA GLY A 83 3.63 -22.84 0.87
C GLY A 83 4.94 -22.51 0.16
N GLY A 84 6.04 -23.12 0.62
CA GLY A 84 7.40 -22.81 0.19
C GLY A 84 7.72 -23.16 -1.27
N GLY A 85 8.59 -22.34 -1.86
CA GLY A 85 9.29 -22.60 -3.10
C GLY A 85 10.75 -22.19 -2.96
N LYS A 86 11.64 -23.18 -2.83
CA LYS A 86 13.09 -23.02 -3.05
C LYS A 86 13.31 -22.76 -4.54
N GLY A 87 14.06 -21.73 -4.89
CA GLY A 87 14.54 -21.52 -6.25
C GLY A 87 15.35 -20.24 -6.39
N GLY A 88 16.67 -20.34 -6.23
CA GLY A 88 17.59 -19.29 -6.65
C GLY A 88 17.70 -19.25 -8.18
N GLY A 89 17.62 -18.06 -8.75
CA GLY A 89 17.79 -17.77 -10.17
C GLY A 89 17.36 -16.33 -10.47
N SER A 90 18.09 -15.63 -11.34
CA SER A 90 17.96 -14.21 -11.71
C SER A 90 16.57 -13.60 -11.48
N ALA A 91 16.53 -12.53 -10.67
CA ALA A 91 15.29 -11.91 -10.19
C ALA A 91 14.51 -11.20 -11.32
N GLY A 92 13.77 -11.97 -12.11
CA GLY A 92 12.67 -11.47 -12.91
C GLY A 92 11.46 -11.20 -12.02
N THR A 93 10.70 -10.15 -12.33
CA THR A 93 9.40 -9.87 -11.69
C THR A 93 8.41 -10.98 -12.04
N THR A 94 7.79 -11.60 -11.03
CA THR A 94 6.77 -12.64 -11.22
C THR A 94 5.39 -12.00 -11.38
N GLU A 95 4.55 -12.54 -12.25
CA GLU A 95 3.15 -12.13 -12.35
C GLU A 95 2.34 -12.66 -11.15
N ALA A 96 1.62 -11.78 -10.47
CA ALA A 96 0.78 -12.13 -9.33
C ALA A 96 -0.51 -12.82 -9.77
N VAL A 97 -0.92 -13.86 -9.04
CA VAL A 97 -2.24 -14.50 -9.22
C VAL A 97 -3.28 -13.70 -8.45
N GLY A 98 -4.23 -13.11 -9.18
CA GLY A 98 -5.28 -12.29 -8.60
C GLY A 98 -6.49 -13.07 -8.10
N VAL A 99 -7.21 -12.51 -7.13
CA VAL A 99 -8.46 -13.04 -6.61
C VAL A 99 -9.59 -12.06 -6.93
N LYS A 100 -10.62 -12.54 -7.65
CA LYS A 100 -11.78 -11.71 -8.01
C LYS A 100 -12.54 -11.32 -6.75
N THR A 101 -12.84 -10.03 -6.61
CA THR A 101 -13.57 -9.52 -5.46
C THR A 101 -15.06 -9.91 -5.55
N PRO A 102 -15.68 -10.43 -4.48
CA PRO A 102 -17.10 -10.78 -4.47
C PRO A 102 -18.05 -9.59 -4.68
N LYS A 103 -19.24 -9.85 -5.21
CA LYS A 103 -20.30 -8.84 -5.33
C LYS A 103 -20.73 -8.32 -3.95
N GLY A 104 -20.97 -7.01 -3.86
CA GLY A 104 -21.34 -6.29 -2.65
C GLY A 104 -20.15 -5.88 -1.77
N THR A 105 -18.92 -6.18 -2.19
CA THR A 105 -17.72 -5.77 -1.44
C THR A 105 -17.54 -4.26 -1.53
N VAL A 106 -17.36 -3.64 -0.36
CA VAL A 106 -17.09 -2.22 -0.21
C VAL A 106 -15.87 -2.10 0.70
N GLU A 107 -14.99 -1.14 0.40
CA GLU A 107 -13.85 -0.83 1.26
C GLU A 107 -14.31 -0.34 2.64
N ASP A 108 -13.81 -0.95 3.70
CA ASP A 108 -14.01 -0.52 5.09
C ASP A 108 -12.73 -0.65 5.95
N GLY A 109 -11.58 -0.88 5.29
CA GLY A 109 -10.32 -1.19 5.93
C GLY A 109 -9.75 -0.03 6.74
N VAL A 110 -10.04 1.22 6.39
CA VAL A 110 -9.55 2.40 7.13
C VAL A 110 -10.21 2.48 8.49
N ALA A 111 -11.55 2.45 8.55
CA ALA A 111 -12.28 2.41 9.80
C ALA A 111 -11.96 1.14 10.61
N ALA A 112 -11.84 -0.02 9.95
CA ALA A 112 -11.52 -1.27 10.64
C ALA A 112 -10.11 -1.26 11.27
N ALA A 113 -9.15 -0.59 10.64
CA ALA A 113 -7.77 -0.52 11.13
C ALA A 113 -7.46 0.73 12.00
N ALA A 114 -8.39 1.68 12.10
CA ALA A 114 -8.18 2.91 12.86
C ALA A 114 -7.80 2.62 14.33
N GLY A 115 -6.74 3.27 14.81
CA GLY A 115 -6.21 3.08 16.17
C GLY A 115 -5.47 1.76 16.43
N SER A 116 -5.52 0.78 15.53
CA SER A 116 -4.81 -0.50 15.75
C SER A 116 -3.28 -0.33 15.82
N GLY A 117 -2.74 0.67 15.12
CA GLY A 117 -1.33 1.03 15.15
C GLY A 117 -0.82 1.51 16.51
N ALA A 118 -1.70 1.98 17.41
CA ALA A 118 -1.30 2.34 18.78
C ALA A 118 -0.73 1.16 19.56
N THR A 119 -1.16 -0.07 19.22
CA THR A 119 -0.67 -1.31 19.85
C THR A 119 0.31 -2.04 18.95
N SER A 120 0.04 -2.13 17.64
CA SER A 120 0.88 -2.92 16.73
C SER A 120 2.10 -2.17 16.18
N GLY A 121 2.11 -0.84 16.23
CA GLY A 121 2.98 -0.02 15.39
C GLY A 121 2.62 -0.12 13.90
N LEU A 122 3.40 0.58 13.07
CA LEU A 122 3.31 0.46 11.60
C LEU A 122 3.76 -0.93 11.13
N PRO A 123 3.26 -1.41 9.98
CA PRO A 123 3.81 -2.59 9.32
C PRO A 123 5.33 -2.46 9.19
N THR A 124 6.06 -3.48 9.63
CA THR A 124 7.53 -3.48 9.65
C THR A 124 8.06 -4.51 8.66
N VAL A 125 8.97 -4.11 7.77
CA VAL A 125 9.68 -5.07 6.91
C VAL A 125 10.77 -5.79 7.70
N GLY A 126 10.89 -7.10 7.50
CA GLY A 126 11.94 -7.91 8.10
C GLY A 126 13.28 -7.76 7.39
N ALA A 127 14.27 -8.55 7.83
CA ALA A 127 15.62 -8.55 7.25
C ALA A 127 15.70 -8.84 5.74
N ASP A 128 14.67 -9.47 5.16
CA ASP A 128 14.57 -9.70 3.71
C ASP A 128 14.16 -8.44 2.92
N GLY A 129 13.69 -7.39 3.61
CA GLY A 129 13.29 -6.12 3.02
C GLY A 129 12.09 -6.22 2.07
N VAL A 130 11.29 -7.30 2.17
CA VAL A 130 10.17 -7.53 1.25
C VAL A 130 8.91 -6.85 1.76
N ILE A 131 8.43 -5.88 0.99
CA ILE A 131 7.17 -5.18 1.25
C ILE A 131 6.06 -5.91 0.52
N SER A 132 5.09 -6.44 1.26
CA SER A 132 3.92 -7.11 0.69
C SER A 132 2.71 -6.18 0.74
N MET A 133 2.03 -5.99 -0.40
CA MET A 133 0.83 -5.17 -0.53
C MET A 133 -0.22 -5.90 -1.35
N THR A 134 -1.47 -5.45 -1.24
CA THR A 134 -2.54 -5.85 -2.14
C THR A 134 -2.93 -4.66 -3.00
N MET A 135 -2.89 -4.84 -4.32
CA MET A 135 -3.37 -3.87 -5.30
C MET A 135 -4.73 -4.33 -5.82
N HIS A 136 -5.74 -3.48 -5.71
CA HIS A 136 -7.05 -3.73 -6.29
C HIS A 136 -7.10 -3.15 -7.71
N GLN A 137 -7.14 -4.02 -8.72
CA GLN A 137 -7.36 -3.59 -10.09
C GLN A 137 -8.87 -3.43 -10.35
N VAL A 138 -9.32 -2.19 -10.55
CA VAL A 138 -10.74 -1.87 -10.79
C VAL A 138 -11.19 -2.28 -12.19
N ASN A 139 -10.51 -1.76 -13.22
CA ASN A 139 -10.90 -1.87 -14.61
C ASN A 139 -9.68 -2.23 -15.50
N GLN A 140 -9.85 -2.15 -16.82
CA GLN A 140 -8.80 -2.51 -17.78
C GLN A 140 -7.57 -1.58 -17.76
N ASP A 141 -7.69 -0.32 -17.31
CA ASP A 141 -6.65 0.73 -17.35
C ASP A 141 -5.85 0.85 -16.03
N GLY A 142 -6.00 -0.10 -15.12
CA GLY A 142 -5.32 -0.12 -13.82
C GLY A 142 -4.22 -1.18 -13.70
N ALA A 143 -3.83 -1.83 -14.80
CA ALA A 143 -2.91 -2.96 -14.76
C ALA A 143 -1.43 -2.52 -14.74
N GLY A 144 -0.57 -3.50 -14.48
CA GLY A 144 0.88 -3.35 -14.64
C GLY A 144 1.33 -3.34 -16.11
N PRO A 145 2.66 -3.30 -16.36
CA PRO A 145 3.72 -3.37 -15.35
C PRO A 145 3.77 -2.12 -14.48
N MET A 146 3.88 -2.33 -13.18
CA MET A 146 4.06 -1.28 -12.19
C MET A 146 5.54 -0.96 -12.02
N THR A 147 5.82 0.28 -11.67
CA THR A 147 7.13 0.73 -11.20
C THR A 147 7.01 1.05 -9.72
N ALA A 148 8.01 0.67 -8.93
CA ALA A 148 8.07 0.98 -7.50
C ALA A 148 9.16 2.03 -7.21
N ALA A 149 8.89 2.86 -6.21
CA ALA A 149 9.89 3.73 -5.60
C ALA A 149 9.63 3.86 -4.10
N ILE A 150 10.68 4.08 -3.32
CA ILE A 150 10.60 4.23 -1.87
C ILE A 150 11.25 5.54 -1.46
N ASP A 151 10.53 6.30 -0.63
CA ASP A 151 11.02 7.48 0.07
C ASP A 151 11.40 7.10 1.51
N PRO A 152 12.69 7.17 1.89
CA PRO A 152 13.16 6.84 3.22
C PRO A 152 13.16 8.01 4.22
N THR A 153 12.78 9.24 3.81
CA THR A 153 13.01 10.46 4.60
C THR A 153 11.79 11.39 4.68
N SER A 154 11.19 11.77 3.55
CA SER A 154 10.29 12.94 3.49
C SER A 154 8.84 12.64 3.88
N GLY A 155 8.50 11.36 4.08
CA GLY A 155 7.12 10.95 4.35
C GLY A 155 6.20 11.08 3.13
N GLY A 156 6.75 10.97 1.92
CA GLY A 156 6.02 11.04 0.65
C GLY A 156 5.72 12.47 0.18
N THR A 157 6.41 13.47 0.72
CA THR A 157 6.18 14.89 0.41
C THR A 157 7.13 15.46 -0.64
N ASP A 158 8.30 14.82 -0.82
CA ASP A 158 9.33 15.23 -1.77
C ASP A 158 9.58 14.14 -2.82
N GLU A 159 9.39 14.47 -4.10
CA GLU A 159 9.63 13.56 -5.22
C GLU A 159 11.12 13.17 -5.31
N ALA A 160 12.04 14.07 -4.92
CA ALA A 160 13.47 13.81 -4.98
C ALA A 160 13.95 12.78 -3.94
N ALA A 161 13.16 12.53 -2.90
CA ALA A 161 13.47 11.52 -1.89
C ALA A 161 13.16 10.08 -2.36
N PHE A 162 12.32 9.93 -3.40
CA PHE A 162 11.96 8.62 -3.93
C PHE A 162 13.11 8.00 -4.73
N GLN A 163 13.55 6.82 -4.28
CA GLN A 163 14.54 5.99 -4.96
C GLN A 163 13.85 4.79 -5.61
N SER A 164 14.33 4.37 -6.78
CA SER A 164 13.78 3.21 -7.48
C SER A 164 13.85 1.94 -6.62
N ALA A 165 12.78 1.14 -6.66
CA ALA A 165 12.69 -0.15 -5.97
C ALA A 165 12.22 -1.23 -6.95
N GLN A 166 12.60 -2.48 -6.69
CA GLN A 166 12.28 -3.59 -7.59
C GLN A 166 10.90 -4.16 -7.28
N MET A 167 10.05 -4.32 -8.30
CA MET A 167 8.86 -5.17 -8.22
C MET A 167 9.32 -6.65 -8.25
N ILE A 168 9.02 -7.41 -7.20
CA ILE A 168 9.28 -8.87 -7.12
C ILE A 168 8.07 -9.63 -7.66
N ALA A 169 6.86 -9.19 -7.29
CA ALA A 169 5.60 -9.72 -7.79
C ALA A 169 4.70 -8.55 -8.19
N ASP A 170 4.10 -8.62 -9.39
CA ASP A 170 3.40 -7.48 -10.00
C ASP A 170 2.07 -7.86 -10.65
N VAL A 171 1.22 -6.86 -10.89
CA VAL A 171 -0.07 -7.01 -11.57
C VAL A 171 0.18 -7.35 -13.05
N PRO A 172 -0.40 -8.44 -13.59
CA PRO A 172 -0.27 -8.79 -15.00
C PRO A 172 -0.88 -7.72 -15.90
N GLY A 173 -0.17 -7.33 -16.97
CA GLY A 173 -0.66 -6.34 -17.92
C GLY A 173 0.31 -6.05 -19.07
N THR A 174 -0.17 -5.32 -20.06
CA THR A 174 0.63 -4.85 -21.19
C THR A 174 1.43 -3.60 -20.82
N ILE A 175 2.44 -3.23 -21.59
CA ILE A 175 3.28 -2.02 -21.36
C ILE A 175 2.45 -0.72 -21.24
N ALA A 176 1.26 -0.68 -21.83
CA ALA A 176 0.33 0.45 -21.73
C ALA A 176 -0.46 0.51 -20.41
N GLY A 177 -0.27 -0.43 -19.49
CA GLY A 177 -1.06 -0.55 -18.26
C GLY A 177 -2.43 -1.20 -18.47
N LEU A 178 -2.61 -1.92 -19.58
CA LEU A 178 -3.89 -2.53 -19.96
C LEU A 178 -3.93 -4.03 -19.67
N SER A 179 -5.03 -4.52 -19.10
CA SER A 179 -5.34 -5.97 -19.03
C SER A 179 -6.84 -6.25 -19.13
N GLY A 180 -7.23 -7.50 -19.41
CA GLY A 180 -8.63 -7.92 -19.43
C GLY A 180 -9.25 -8.12 -18.04
N THR A 181 -8.46 -7.97 -16.98
CA THR A 181 -8.90 -8.18 -15.60
C THR A 181 -9.65 -6.96 -15.07
N THR A 182 -10.61 -7.19 -14.20
CA THR A 182 -11.39 -6.17 -13.50
C THR A 182 -11.69 -6.63 -12.09
N THR A 183 -11.98 -5.71 -11.16
CA THR A 183 -12.38 -5.96 -9.76
C THR A 183 -11.64 -7.12 -9.08
N THR A 184 -10.30 -7.09 -9.16
CA THR A 184 -9.44 -8.20 -8.71
C THR A 184 -8.35 -7.69 -7.80
N ASP A 185 -8.14 -8.40 -6.70
CA ASP A 185 -7.09 -8.14 -5.73
C ASP A 185 -5.84 -8.94 -6.11
N PHE A 186 -4.72 -8.25 -6.32
CA PHE A 186 -3.43 -8.84 -6.65
C PHE A 186 -2.43 -8.67 -5.50
N PRO A 187 -1.82 -9.76 -4.99
CA PRO A 187 -0.72 -9.66 -4.05
C PRO A 187 0.55 -9.21 -4.79
N ILE A 188 0.97 -7.98 -4.56
CA ILE A 188 2.22 -7.43 -5.13
C ILE A 188 3.32 -7.40 -4.07
N LYS A 189 4.56 -7.46 -4.52
CA LYS A 189 5.74 -7.42 -3.66
C LYS A 189 6.78 -6.46 -4.19
N VAL A 190 7.33 -5.62 -3.32
CA VAL A 190 8.40 -4.67 -3.62
C VAL A 190 9.61 -5.01 -2.77
N GLN A 191 10.80 -5.06 -3.39
CA GLN A 191 12.07 -5.19 -2.70
C GLN A 191 12.55 -3.81 -2.23
N MET A 192 12.74 -3.64 -0.93
CA MET A 192 13.46 -2.48 -0.41
C MET A 192 14.91 -2.49 -0.90
N PRO A 193 15.44 -1.36 -1.43
CA PRO A 193 16.84 -1.26 -1.85
C PRO A 193 17.82 -1.61 -0.73
N ALA A 194 18.91 -2.32 -1.08
CA ALA A 194 19.93 -2.70 -0.13
C ALA A 194 20.58 -1.47 0.51
N GLY A 195 20.74 -1.49 1.84
CA GLY A 195 21.33 -0.39 2.61
C GLY A 195 20.40 0.80 2.85
N MET A 196 19.17 0.79 2.32
CA MET A 196 18.17 1.82 2.63
C MET A 196 17.83 1.79 4.12
N THR A 197 17.66 2.98 4.72
CA THR A 197 17.23 3.14 6.11
C THR A 197 16.05 4.08 6.20
N CYS A 198 14.93 3.60 6.73
CA CYS A 198 13.78 4.43 7.06
C CYS A 198 14.13 5.39 8.20
N SER A 199 14.11 6.68 7.90
CA SER A 199 14.49 7.77 8.81
C SER A 199 13.43 8.87 8.88
N GLY A 200 12.39 8.79 8.05
CA GLY A 200 11.32 9.76 8.05
C GLY A 200 10.56 9.79 9.37
N THR A 201 10.05 10.98 9.70
CA THR A 201 9.11 11.16 10.81
C THR A 201 7.80 11.69 10.27
N VAL A 202 6.73 10.90 10.42
CA VAL A 202 5.41 11.21 9.87
C VAL A 202 4.35 11.05 10.94
N ALA A 203 3.54 12.09 11.15
CA ALA A 203 2.51 12.11 12.20
C ALA A 203 3.02 11.71 13.61
N GLY A 204 4.27 12.09 13.93
CA GLY A 204 4.92 11.76 15.21
C GLY A 204 5.51 10.34 15.30
N VAL A 205 5.38 9.52 14.26
CA VAL A 205 6.03 8.21 14.17
C VAL A 205 7.38 8.36 13.47
N SER A 206 8.46 7.91 14.10
CA SER A 206 9.81 7.93 13.54
C SER A 206 10.16 6.61 12.84
N GLY A 207 11.16 6.65 11.96
CA GLY A 207 11.65 5.47 11.24
C GLY A 207 10.74 5.03 10.09
N VAL A 208 10.01 5.96 9.49
CA VAL A 208 9.00 5.70 8.45
C VAL A 208 9.63 5.79 7.06
N CYS A 209 9.35 4.80 6.22
CA CYS A 209 9.48 4.86 4.77
C CYS A 209 8.10 4.89 4.12
N ILE A 210 8.02 5.48 2.93
CA ILE A 210 6.83 5.40 2.07
C ILE A 210 7.18 4.66 0.79
N VAL A 211 6.49 3.55 0.52
CA VAL A 211 6.54 2.89 -0.78
C VAL A 211 5.43 3.45 -1.67
N ARG A 212 5.74 3.65 -2.95
CA ARG A 212 4.81 4.05 -4.00
C ARG A 212 4.96 3.13 -5.19
N VAL A 213 3.82 2.69 -5.74
CA VAL A 213 3.77 1.97 -7.01
C VAL A 213 2.91 2.73 -8.01
N LYS A 214 3.29 2.75 -9.28
CA LYS A 214 2.48 3.31 -10.38
C LYS A 214 2.75 2.63 -11.72
N ASN A 215 1.74 2.56 -12.58
CA ASN A 215 1.95 2.17 -13.99
C ASN A 215 2.43 3.38 -14.84
N SER A 216 2.58 3.17 -16.15
CA SER A 216 3.08 4.21 -17.09
C SER A 216 2.01 4.71 -18.07
N THR A 217 0.72 4.54 -17.76
CA THR A 217 -0.36 4.93 -18.68
C THR A 217 -0.43 6.47 -18.85
N PRO A 218 -0.57 6.98 -20.09
CA PRO A 218 -0.73 8.42 -20.35
C PRO A 218 -2.01 9.03 -19.77
N ALA A 219 -3.08 8.24 -19.59
CA ALA A 219 -4.35 8.70 -19.00
C ALA A 219 -4.14 9.30 -17.59
N GLY A 220 -3.16 8.74 -16.89
CA GLY A 220 -2.62 9.20 -15.63
C GLY A 220 -1.95 8.01 -14.99
N PRO A 221 -0.65 8.07 -14.65
CA PRO A 221 -0.02 6.96 -13.94
C PRO A 221 -0.85 6.60 -12.70
N PHE A 222 -1.51 5.46 -12.75
CA PHE A 222 -2.37 4.99 -11.67
C PHE A 222 -1.56 4.13 -10.72
N GLY A 223 -1.92 4.16 -9.44
CA GLY A 223 -1.29 3.28 -8.47
C GLY A 223 -1.72 3.60 -7.04
N GLY A 224 -0.77 3.45 -6.13
CA GLY A 224 -1.02 3.59 -4.70
C GLY A 224 0.27 3.68 -3.91
N SER A 225 0.13 3.88 -2.60
CA SER A 225 1.26 3.99 -1.69
C SER A 225 0.94 3.41 -0.31
N ALA A 226 1.98 3.04 0.44
CA ALA A 226 1.86 2.50 1.79
C ALA A 226 3.01 3.02 2.67
N ALA A 227 2.74 3.14 3.98
CA ALA A 227 3.74 3.45 4.97
C ALA A 227 4.21 2.17 5.68
N PHE A 228 5.50 2.11 5.95
CA PHE A 228 6.11 1.01 6.68
C PHE A 228 7.32 1.50 7.49
N THR A 229 7.70 0.71 8.48
CA THR A 229 8.96 0.82 9.20
C THR A 229 9.86 -0.34 8.78
N GLN A 230 11.14 -0.26 9.13
CA GLN A 230 12.05 -1.40 9.00
C GLN A 230 12.40 -1.93 10.38
N GLU A 231 12.69 -3.24 10.47
CA GLU A 231 13.33 -3.75 11.66
C GLU A 231 14.61 -2.93 11.91
N VAL A 232 14.77 -2.46 13.14
CA VAL A 232 16.04 -1.85 13.54
C VAL A 232 17.04 -3.00 13.50
N VAL A 233 17.91 -3.03 12.47
CA VAL A 233 19.11 -3.86 12.51
C VAL A 233 19.89 -3.32 13.69
N GLY A 234 19.73 -3.96 14.85
CA GLY A 234 20.43 -3.57 16.06
C GLY A 234 21.90 -3.44 15.69
N ALA A 235 22.49 -2.27 15.99
CA ALA A 235 23.94 -2.11 15.95
C ALA A 235 24.49 -3.36 16.61
N ALA A 236 25.12 -4.24 15.83
CA ALA A 236 25.61 -5.51 16.30
C ALA A 236 26.37 -5.20 17.57
N GLY A 237 25.82 -5.64 18.70
CA GLY A 237 26.37 -5.32 20.00
C GLY A 237 27.83 -5.73 19.93
N ASN A 238 28.72 -4.75 19.95
CA ASN A 238 30.13 -4.98 20.09
C ASN A 238 30.28 -5.54 21.50
N ALA A 239 30.07 -6.85 21.62
CA ALA A 239 30.33 -7.61 22.83
C ALA A 239 31.84 -7.53 23.02
N THR A 240 32.27 -6.46 23.68
CA THR A 240 33.54 -6.40 24.37
C THR A 240 33.52 -7.57 25.33
N ALA A 241 34.18 -8.67 24.93
CA ALA A 241 34.53 -9.73 25.83
C ALA A 241 35.38 -9.10 26.94
N ALA A 242 34.78 -9.00 28.12
CA ALA A 242 35.42 -8.53 29.33
C ALA A 242 35.96 -9.73 30.11
N ALA A 243 37.24 -9.59 30.48
CA ALA A 243 38.05 -10.36 31.45
C ALA A 243 38.37 -11.83 31.13
#